data_AF-A0A6A6XT86-F1
#
_entry.id   AF-A0A6A6XT86-F1
#
_cell.length_a   1.000
_cell.length_b   1.000
_cell.length_c   1.000
_cell.angle_alpha   90.00
_cell.angle_beta   90.00
_cell.angle_gamma   90.00
#
_symmetry.space_group_name_H-M   'P 1'
#
loop_
_entity.id
_entity.type
_entity.pdbx_description
1 polymer ?
#
loop_
_entity_poly.entity_id
_entity_poly.type
_entity_poly.pdbx_seq_one_letter_code
_entity_poly.pdbx_strand_id
1 'polypeptide(L)'
;MSNVFFLSLLALGISLNGVTALPTEKAFAAPIPTDISYLPNDCPAPNASGKSIITTWDGSEYLCENNTNYISGDITGIIAYSLKDCADACATFTQFNGGCDSFTHDADLARSYTINNGANCWLKKTKSSDGKNVDYNGSSATLIKKVVA
;
A
#
# COMPACT_ATOMS: atom_id res chain seq x y z
N MET A 1 -90.37 -7.29 14.36
CA MET A 1 -89.85 -6.12 15.10
C MET A 1 -88.63 -6.57 15.87
N SER A 2 -87.44 -6.11 15.46
CA SER A 2 -86.18 -6.03 16.23
C SER A 2 -85.07 -5.58 15.28
N ASN A 3 -84.79 -4.28 15.26
CA ASN A 3 -83.65 -3.69 14.56
C ASN A 3 -82.47 -3.62 15.54
N VAL A 4 -81.34 -4.21 15.14
CA VAL A 4 -80.09 -4.19 15.90
C VAL A 4 -79.24 -3.01 15.44
N PHE A 5 -78.76 -2.25 16.42
CA PHE A 5 -77.84 -1.11 16.30
C PHE A 5 -76.53 -1.49 15.59
N PHE A 6 -76.12 -0.71 14.58
CA PHE A 6 -74.74 -0.73 14.06
C PHE A 6 -73.94 0.40 14.70
N LEU A 7 -72.97 0.04 15.55
CA LEU A 7 -71.93 0.93 16.06
C LEU A 7 -70.78 0.97 15.03
N SER A 8 -70.47 2.14 14.50
CA SER A 8 -69.29 2.37 13.66
C SER A 8 -68.03 2.42 14.52
N LEU A 9 -67.18 1.40 14.43
CA LEU A 9 -65.85 1.37 15.03
C LEU A 9 -64.86 2.05 14.06
N LEU A 10 -64.31 3.20 14.44
CA LEU A 10 -63.18 3.82 13.73
C LEU A 10 -61.92 2.95 13.93
N ALA A 11 -61.41 2.37 12.85
CA ALA A 11 -60.09 1.74 12.83
C ALA A 11 -59.00 2.81 12.61
N LEU A 12 -58.26 3.15 13.67
CA LEU A 12 -57.01 3.89 13.56
C LEU A 12 -55.93 2.93 13.03
N GLY A 13 -55.56 3.10 11.75
CA GLY A 13 -54.43 2.41 11.15
C GLY A 13 -53.12 3.01 11.63
N ILE A 14 -52.40 2.31 12.51
CA ILE A 14 -51.01 2.62 12.84
C ILE A 14 -50.14 1.84 11.85
N SER A 15 -49.56 2.53 10.87
CA SER A 15 -48.55 1.97 9.98
C SER A 15 -47.22 1.87 10.71
N LEU A 16 -46.86 0.66 11.14
CA LEU A 16 -45.49 0.29 11.47
C LEU A 16 -44.78 -0.19 10.20
N ASN A 17 -43.46 -0.01 10.18
CA ASN A 17 -42.47 -0.65 9.31
C ASN A 17 -41.96 0.19 8.12
N GLY A 18 -41.26 1.27 8.44
CA GLY A 18 -40.11 1.71 7.65
C GLY A 18 -38.82 1.20 8.29
N VAL A 19 -38.56 -0.11 8.25
CA VAL A 19 -37.21 -0.63 8.58
C VAL A 19 -36.36 -0.40 7.34
N THR A 20 -35.67 0.73 7.28
CA THR A 20 -34.61 0.95 6.29
C THR A 20 -33.52 -0.07 6.58
N ALA A 21 -33.35 -1.07 5.70
CA ALA A 21 -32.21 -1.97 5.77
C ALA A 21 -30.93 -1.13 5.72
N LEU A 22 -30.05 -1.32 6.73
CA LEU A 22 -28.71 -0.74 6.69
C LEU A 22 -28.01 -1.26 5.42
N PRO A 23 -27.25 -0.41 4.70
CA PRO A 23 -26.47 -0.88 3.57
C PRO A 23 -25.56 -2.00 4.06
N THR A 24 -25.67 -3.17 3.44
CA THR A 24 -24.77 -4.30 3.70
C THR A 24 -23.36 -3.81 3.46
N GLU A 25 -22.61 -3.62 4.54
CA GLU A 25 -21.20 -3.24 4.47
C GLU A 25 -20.49 -4.33 3.67
N LYS A 26 -20.00 -3.98 2.48
CA LYS A 26 -19.24 -4.91 1.66
C LYS A 26 -17.96 -5.22 2.45
N ALA A 27 -17.82 -6.46 2.91
CA ALA A 27 -16.63 -6.88 3.62
C ALA A 27 -15.39 -6.55 2.78
N PHE A 28 -14.48 -5.75 3.35
CA PHE A 28 -13.20 -5.48 2.71
C PHE A 28 -12.36 -6.75 2.73
N ALA A 29 -11.89 -7.16 1.56
CA ALA A 29 -10.87 -8.19 1.42
C ALA A 29 -9.64 -7.52 0.84
N ALA A 30 -8.50 -7.64 1.55
CA ALA A 30 -7.24 -7.19 1.00
C ALA A 30 -6.90 -8.02 -0.26
N PRO A 31 -6.27 -7.40 -1.28
CA PRO A 31 -5.82 -8.15 -2.44
C PRO A 31 -4.89 -9.30 -2.05
N ILE A 32 -5.00 -10.43 -2.75
CA ILE A 32 -4.09 -11.55 -2.59
C ILE A 32 -2.87 -11.29 -3.49
N PRO A 33 -1.63 -11.32 -2.99
CA PRO A 33 -0.45 -11.00 -3.79
C PRO A 33 -0.30 -11.80 -5.09
N THR A 34 -0.70 -13.08 -5.06
CA THR A 34 -0.63 -13.97 -6.24
C THR A 34 -1.61 -13.59 -7.35
N ASP A 35 -2.64 -12.80 -7.05
CA ASP A 35 -3.66 -12.38 -8.03
C ASP A 35 -3.27 -11.09 -8.76
N ILE A 36 -2.17 -10.44 -8.35
CA ILE A 36 -1.68 -9.19 -8.94
C ILE A 36 -0.36 -9.47 -9.66
N SER A 37 -0.41 -9.49 -10.98
CA SER A 37 0.81 -9.69 -11.79
C SER A 37 1.73 -8.47 -11.69
N TYR A 38 1.29 -7.28 -12.11
CA TYR A 38 2.13 -6.08 -12.17
C TYR A 38 1.54 -4.91 -11.41
N LEU A 39 2.38 -4.22 -10.64
CA LEU A 39 2.09 -2.97 -9.97
C LEU A 39 2.69 -1.78 -10.72
N PRO A 40 2.04 -0.60 -10.71
CA PRO A 40 2.70 0.64 -11.09
C PRO A 40 3.95 0.86 -10.23
N ASN A 41 5.08 1.01 -10.89
CA ASN A 41 6.39 1.03 -10.23
C ASN A 41 7.33 2.11 -10.81
N ASP A 42 6.82 3.02 -11.62
CA ASP A 42 7.63 4.11 -12.12
C ASP A 42 7.97 5.07 -10.98
N CYS A 43 9.25 5.46 -10.91
CA CYS A 43 9.68 6.57 -10.09
C CYS A 43 8.87 7.83 -10.44
N PRO A 44 8.61 8.71 -9.45
CA PRO A 44 7.94 9.99 -9.70
C PRO A 44 8.63 10.78 -10.81
N ALA A 45 7.85 11.63 -11.51
CA ALA A 45 8.41 12.51 -12.53
C ALA A 45 9.58 13.34 -11.94
N PRO A 46 10.69 13.50 -12.69
CA PRO A 46 11.82 14.27 -12.21
C PRO A 46 11.43 15.72 -11.89
N ASN A 47 11.96 16.26 -10.79
CA ASN A 47 11.81 17.67 -10.44
C ASN A 47 12.66 18.57 -11.37
N ALA A 48 12.64 19.90 -11.13
CA ALA A 48 13.41 20.87 -11.92
C ALA A 48 14.94 20.64 -11.91
N SER A 49 15.46 19.87 -10.96
CA SER A 49 16.86 19.44 -10.89
C SER A 49 17.12 18.08 -11.55
N GLY A 50 16.13 17.52 -12.25
CA GLY A 50 16.23 16.22 -12.90
C GLY A 50 16.23 15.02 -11.94
N LYS A 51 15.81 15.21 -10.68
CA LYS A 51 15.77 14.14 -9.67
C LYS A 51 14.35 13.64 -9.45
N SER A 52 14.15 12.33 -9.52
CA SER A 52 12.91 11.66 -9.11
C SER A 52 12.95 11.40 -7.61
N ILE A 53 12.12 12.11 -6.85
CA ILE A 53 12.13 12.06 -5.38
C ILE A 53 10.85 11.43 -4.85
N ILE A 54 10.99 10.47 -3.94
CA ILE A 54 9.90 9.94 -3.12
C ILE A 54 10.03 10.56 -1.73
N THR A 55 8.96 11.22 -1.27
CA THR A 55 8.87 11.77 0.09
C THR A 55 8.05 10.82 0.96
N THR A 56 8.59 10.42 2.11
CA THR A 56 7.94 9.49 3.04
C THR A 56 7.07 10.22 4.07
N TRP A 57 6.31 9.48 4.86
CA TRP A 57 5.37 10.02 5.86
C TRP A 57 6.03 10.93 6.92
N ASP A 58 7.30 10.69 7.24
CA ASP A 58 8.13 11.47 8.17
C ASP A 58 8.81 12.69 7.50
N GLY A 59 8.62 12.87 6.19
CA GLY A 59 9.27 13.91 5.40
C GLY A 59 10.68 13.57 4.92
N SER A 60 11.18 12.36 5.19
CA SER A 60 12.44 11.89 4.58
C SER A 60 12.30 11.78 3.06
N GLU A 61 13.41 11.96 2.34
CA GLU A 61 13.45 11.97 0.87
C GLU A 61 14.39 10.89 0.35
N TYR A 62 13.91 10.13 -0.63
CA TYR A 62 14.64 9.09 -1.33
C TYR A 62 14.78 9.46 -2.82
N LEU A 63 16.00 9.34 -3.34
CA LEU A 63 16.27 9.45 -4.78
C LEU A 63 15.94 8.12 -5.45
N CYS A 64 14.94 8.12 -6.33
CA CYS A 64 14.44 6.94 -7.01
C CYS A 64 15.12 6.74 -8.37
N GLU A 65 15.48 5.49 -8.66
CA GLU A 65 16.06 5.03 -9.92
C GLU A 65 15.16 3.94 -10.52
N ASN A 66 14.64 4.20 -11.74
CA ASN A 66 13.87 3.22 -12.50
C ASN A 66 14.76 2.06 -12.97
N ASN A 67 14.14 0.92 -13.23
CA ASN A 67 14.77 -0.26 -13.82
C ASN A 67 16.04 -0.72 -13.09
N THR A 68 16.07 -0.51 -11.77
CA THR A 68 17.27 -0.68 -10.94
C THR A 68 16.96 -1.62 -9.78
N ASN A 69 17.85 -2.57 -9.53
CA ASN A 69 17.88 -3.37 -8.32
C ASN A 69 19.21 -3.18 -7.59
N TYR A 70 19.17 -2.74 -6.34
CA TYR A 70 20.34 -2.78 -5.46
C TYR A 70 20.62 -4.20 -4.98
N ILE A 71 21.80 -4.73 -5.32
CA ILE A 71 22.19 -6.12 -5.06
C ILE A 71 22.60 -6.26 -3.59
N SER A 72 22.15 -7.32 -2.92
CA SER A 72 22.48 -7.62 -1.52
C SER A 72 21.99 -6.55 -0.53
N GLY A 73 22.50 -6.58 0.71
CA GLY A 73 22.19 -5.60 1.75
C GLY A 73 20.79 -5.70 2.35
N ASP A 74 20.08 -6.81 2.14
CA ASP A 74 18.72 -7.04 2.63
C ASP A 74 18.65 -7.05 4.15
N ILE A 75 17.76 -6.22 4.69
CA ILE A 75 17.40 -6.20 6.11
C ILE A 75 16.18 -7.10 6.32
N THR A 76 15.12 -6.86 5.54
CA THR A 76 13.86 -7.60 5.58
C THR A 76 13.06 -7.36 4.30
N GLY A 77 12.12 -8.26 4.02
CA GLY A 77 11.22 -8.18 2.88
C GLY A 77 9.76 -7.99 3.34
N ILE A 78 9.01 -7.19 2.59
CA ILE A 78 7.56 -7.02 2.77
C ILE A 78 6.84 -7.10 1.43
N ILE A 79 5.52 -7.29 1.50
CA ILE A 79 4.62 -7.00 0.39
C ILE A 79 4.35 -5.49 0.38
N ALA A 80 4.56 -4.86 -0.76
CA ALA A 80 4.23 -3.47 -1.01
C ALA A 80 3.37 -3.40 -2.28
N TYR A 81 2.31 -2.59 -2.25
CA TYR A 81 1.42 -2.39 -3.38
C TYR A 81 1.76 -1.12 -4.17
N SER A 82 2.77 -0.38 -3.72
CA SER A 82 3.33 0.79 -4.38
C SER A 82 4.76 1.06 -3.93
N LEU A 83 5.50 1.83 -4.72
CA LEU A 83 6.82 2.35 -4.32
C LEU A 83 6.75 3.16 -3.01
N LYS A 84 5.64 3.86 -2.79
CA LYS A 84 5.42 4.67 -1.59
C LYS A 84 5.33 3.80 -0.33
N ASP A 85 4.65 2.66 -0.40
CA ASP A 85 4.56 1.70 0.72
C ASP A 85 5.97 1.20 1.10
N CYS A 86 6.79 0.89 0.09
CA CYS A 86 8.15 0.42 0.28
C CYS A 86 9.05 1.50 0.92
N ALA A 87 8.93 2.75 0.44
CA ALA A 87 9.65 3.89 1.01
C ALA A 87 9.22 4.19 2.46
N ASP A 88 7.93 4.19 2.74
CA ASP A 88 7.40 4.43 4.09
C ASP A 88 7.80 3.33 5.07
N ALA A 89 7.87 2.09 4.61
CA ALA A 89 8.39 0.99 5.41
C ALA A 89 9.88 1.19 5.74
N CYS A 90 10.69 1.63 4.78
CA CYS A 90 12.10 1.95 5.01
C CYS A 90 12.27 3.11 6.00
N ALA A 91 11.49 4.18 5.84
CA ALA A 91 11.50 5.32 6.78
C ALA A 91 11.11 4.88 8.19
N THR A 92 10.04 4.09 8.32
CA THR A 92 9.59 3.51 9.60
C THR A 92 10.68 2.66 10.23
N PHE A 93 11.31 1.76 9.46
CA PHE A 93 12.40 0.93 9.97
C PHE A 93 13.58 1.79 10.43
N THR A 94 13.94 2.82 9.68
CA THR A 94 15.02 3.75 10.02
C THR A 94 14.73 4.60 11.26
N GLN A 95 13.46 4.90 11.53
CA GLN A 95 13.07 5.60 12.75
C GLN A 95 13.18 4.71 13.98
N PHE A 96 12.68 3.48 13.92
CA PHE A 96 12.53 2.64 15.12
C PHE A 96 13.67 1.64 15.35
N ASN A 97 14.29 1.15 14.28
CA ASN A 97 15.37 0.15 14.35
C ASN A 97 16.70 0.69 13.78
N GLY A 98 16.63 1.74 12.96
CA GLY A 98 17.77 2.32 12.28
C GLY A 98 18.24 1.50 11.07
N GLY A 99 18.96 2.18 10.18
CA GLY A 99 19.78 1.52 9.17
C GLY A 99 19.08 1.04 7.91
N CYS A 100 17.84 1.44 7.60
CA CYS A 100 17.31 1.32 6.23
C CYS A 100 17.61 2.61 5.46
N ASP A 101 18.61 2.59 4.60
CA ASP A 101 18.99 3.76 3.78
C ASP A 101 18.67 3.55 2.29
N SER A 102 18.11 2.40 1.91
CA SER A 102 17.59 2.16 0.57
C SER A 102 16.55 1.05 0.54
N PHE A 103 15.90 0.89 -0.60
CA PHE A 103 15.02 -0.23 -0.89
C PHE A 103 15.02 -0.59 -2.38
N THR A 104 14.63 -1.83 -2.70
CA THR A 104 14.26 -2.27 -4.06
C THR A 104 12.80 -2.72 -4.03
N HIS A 105 11.99 -2.26 -4.98
CA HIS A 105 10.61 -2.72 -5.18
C HIS A 105 10.46 -3.36 -6.58
N ASP A 106 10.09 -4.64 -6.61
CA ASP A 106 9.77 -5.38 -7.83
C ASP A 106 8.32 -5.10 -8.24
N ALA A 107 8.12 -4.77 -9.51
CA ALA A 107 6.79 -4.50 -10.06
C ALA A 107 5.97 -5.78 -10.21
N ASP A 108 6.61 -6.95 -10.40
CA ASP A 108 5.93 -8.23 -10.57
C ASP A 108 5.63 -8.87 -9.22
N LEU A 109 4.49 -8.52 -8.63
CA LEU A 109 4.13 -8.92 -7.26
C LEU A 109 3.89 -10.42 -7.17
N ALA A 110 3.08 -11.01 -8.06
CA ALA A 110 2.76 -12.44 -8.03
C ALA A 110 4.01 -13.32 -8.18
N ARG A 111 4.90 -13.00 -9.12
CA ARG A 111 6.17 -13.73 -9.26
C ARG A 111 7.05 -13.53 -8.04
N SER A 112 7.25 -12.29 -7.60
CA SER A 112 8.13 -11.99 -6.46
C SER A 112 7.65 -12.67 -5.19
N TYR A 113 6.35 -12.64 -4.90
CA TYR A 113 5.77 -13.36 -3.78
C TYR A 113 6.13 -14.85 -3.80
N THR A 114 6.11 -15.46 -4.99
CA THR A 114 6.40 -16.90 -5.17
C THR A 114 7.89 -17.23 -5.03
N ILE A 115 8.79 -16.39 -5.57
CA ILE A 115 10.22 -16.73 -5.66
C ILE A 115 11.12 -16.01 -4.64
N ASN A 116 10.66 -14.91 -4.07
CA ASN A 116 11.41 -14.03 -3.17
C ASN A 116 10.86 -14.10 -1.75
N ASN A 117 10.57 -15.30 -1.25
CA ASN A 117 10.15 -15.55 0.14
C ASN A 117 8.92 -14.70 0.58
N GLY A 118 7.96 -14.48 -0.32
CA GLY A 118 6.75 -13.73 -0.02
C GLY A 118 6.90 -12.20 -0.07
N ALA A 119 7.99 -11.66 -0.62
CA ALA A 119 8.24 -10.22 -0.66
C ALA A 119 8.49 -9.70 -2.09
N ASN A 120 8.05 -8.46 -2.36
CA ASN A 120 8.42 -7.70 -3.55
C ASN A 120 9.10 -6.37 -3.20
N CYS A 121 9.03 -5.91 -1.95
CA CYS A 121 9.80 -4.79 -1.44
C CYS A 121 10.86 -5.30 -0.47
N TRP A 122 12.11 -4.98 -0.77
CA TRP A 122 13.27 -5.31 0.07
C TRP A 122 13.84 -4.04 0.68
N LEU A 123 13.80 -3.95 2.02
CA LEU A 123 14.43 -2.89 2.79
C LEU A 123 15.93 -3.18 2.91
N LYS A 124 16.77 -2.19 2.64
CA LYS A 124 18.20 -2.41 2.40
C LYS A 124 19.13 -1.42 3.10
N LYS A 125 20.38 -1.86 3.24
CA LYS A 125 21.58 -1.07 3.57
C LYS A 125 22.46 -0.93 2.35
N THR A 126 22.49 0.26 1.75
CA THR A 126 23.29 0.64 0.58
C THR A 126 24.78 0.40 0.80
N LYS A 127 25.29 0.67 2.01
CA LYS A 127 26.69 0.38 2.37
C LYS A 127 27.03 -1.13 2.38
N SER A 128 26.02 -1.97 2.35
CA SER A 128 26.13 -3.44 2.27
C SER A 128 25.64 -3.96 0.93
N SER A 129 25.45 -3.08 -0.07
CA SER A 129 25.11 -3.48 -1.42
C SER A 129 26.37 -3.84 -2.22
N ASP A 130 26.25 -4.86 -3.09
CA ASP A 130 27.31 -5.30 -3.99
C ASP A 130 27.25 -4.56 -5.35
N GLY A 131 26.58 -3.39 -5.37
CA GLY A 131 26.31 -2.61 -6.57
C GLY A 131 24.85 -2.66 -7.00
N LYS A 132 24.62 -2.44 -8.29
CA LYS A 132 23.28 -2.36 -8.87
C LYS A 132 23.19 -3.08 -10.20
N ASN A 133 22.06 -3.76 -10.43
CA ASN A 133 21.68 -4.25 -11.74
C ASN A 133 20.76 -3.21 -12.40
N VAL A 134 21.14 -2.77 -13.59
CA VAL A 134 20.27 -2.02 -14.51
C VAL A 134 19.54 -3.03 -15.40
N ASP A 135 18.33 -2.68 -15.87
CA ASP A 135 17.39 -3.57 -16.60
C ASP A 135 16.58 -4.52 -15.69
N TYR A 136 16.31 -4.07 -14.47
CA TYR A 136 15.43 -4.77 -13.54
C TYR A 136 13.95 -4.41 -13.76
N ASN A 137 13.03 -5.35 -13.55
CA ASN A 137 11.58 -5.09 -13.59
C ASN A 137 11.08 -4.46 -12.28
N GLY A 138 11.72 -3.38 -11.87
CA GLY A 138 11.54 -2.79 -10.55
C GLY A 138 12.27 -1.46 -10.43
N SER A 139 12.06 -0.79 -9.31
CA SER A 139 12.65 0.51 -9.02
C SER A 139 13.27 0.46 -7.65
N SER A 140 14.41 1.12 -7.50
CA SER A 140 15.12 1.23 -6.23
C SER A 140 15.22 2.69 -5.82
N ALA A 141 15.38 2.96 -4.53
CA ALA A 141 15.65 4.31 -4.08
C ALA A 141 16.61 4.36 -2.90
N THR A 142 17.44 5.40 -2.85
CA THR A 142 18.40 5.64 -1.77
C THR A 142 18.03 6.90 -1.00
N LEU A 143 18.12 6.85 0.32
CA LEU A 143 17.87 7.96 1.23
C LEU A 143 18.88 9.09 0.96
N ILE A 144 18.37 10.28 0.63
CA ILE A 144 19.20 11.48 0.41
C ILE A 144 19.03 12.53 1.49
N LYS A 145 17.93 12.44 2.26
CA LYS A 145 17.65 13.34 3.38
C LYS A 145 16.81 12.59 4.40
N LYS A 146 17.37 12.44 5.60
CA LYS A 146 16.63 11.94 6.77
C LYS A 146 16.02 13.11 7.52
N VAL A 147 14.73 13.04 7.81
CA VAL A 147 14.10 13.88 8.84
C VAL A 147 14.20 13.12 10.16
N VAL A 148 14.80 13.75 11.16
CA VAL A 148 14.86 13.21 12.52
C VAL A 148 13.84 14.00 13.32
N ALA A 149 12.81 13.31 13.82
CA ALA A 149 11.86 13.87 14.77
C ALA A 149 12.52 14.06 16.14
#